data_AF-A0A537VAS5-F1
#
_entry.id   AF-A0A537VAS5-F1
#
_cell.length_a   1.000
_cell.length_b   1.000
_cell.length_c   1.000
_cell.angle_alpha   90.00
_cell.angle_beta   90.00
_cell.angle_gamma   90.00
#
_symmetry.space_group_name_H-M   'P 1'
#
loop_
_entity.id
_entity.type
_entity.pdbx_description
1 polymer ?
#
loop_
_entity_poly.entity_id
_entity_poly.type
_entity_poly.pdbx_seq_one_letter_code
_entity_poly.pdbx_strand_id
1 'polypeptide(L)'
;MRNRLWLVYVAIASVATLGYFATGHVSYVINVIGLSSPVMIVVALRIWRPEKRLPWVMFSLGMFTFILGDIVSYNYDKFHSIAPSLFPFDADGLTPFPGWADGFYLAVYVFMVAGILLLIHARDPSRDRSSFVDALMLSIGIGVVSWVILISPQAYQQDVPLSLKLTSMAYPLADLLLLGTALRSAVGAGRKPWAFRLIITAIVALFITDAFYAWMNLYTDAGYQPGSGYLEAGWIAFYVLFGAAALHPSMRELSEPVDDVETKLTRGRLLVLAGASLMAPVLGLMQRQQQYVRHEQALREAGMDLVTATNRDSIHAAAGRAVLALTGDDVSVRIFEQQEVPGELVVVAAPGSDDRAIGTSVRLSEFDAWKRERLQGRHAYQVTL
;
A
#
# COMPACT_ATOMS: atom_id res chain seq x y z
N MET A 1 -21.74 -29.51 -22.84
CA MET A 1 -20.36 -29.40 -22.28
C MET A 1 -19.86 -27.95 -22.17
N ARG A 2 -20.09 -27.08 -23.17
CA ARG A 2 -19.58 -25.69 -23.20
C ARG A 2 -19.83 -24.86 -21.93
N ASN A 3 -20.98 -25.02 -21.29
CA ASN A 3 -21.33 -24.28 -20.06
C ASN A 3 -20.50 -24.67 -18.82
N ARG A 4 -19.77 -25.79 -18.87
CA ARG A 4 -18.92 -26.27 -17.77
C ARG A 4 -17.42 -26.11 -18.03
N LEU A 5 -17.02 -25.49 -19.15
CA LEU A 5 -15.61 -25.31 -19.51
C LEU A 5 -14.82 -24.56 -18.43
N TRP A 6 -15.44 -23.55 -17.81
CA TRP A 6 -14.83 -22.81 -16.71
C TRP A 6 -14.54 -23.70 -15.49
N LEU A 7 -15.43 -24.65 -15.15
CA LEU A 7 -15.21 -25.61 -14.06
C LEU A 7 -14.06 -26.57 -14.38
N VAL A 8 -13.98 -27.03 -15.63
CA VAL A 8 -12.88 -27.90 -16.07
C VAL A 8 -11.56 -27.15 -16.00
N TYR A 9 -11.53 -25.90 -16.46
CA TYR A 9 -10.35 -25.04 -16.38
C TYR A 9 -9.91 -24.82 -14.92
N VAL A 10 -10.84 -24.45 -14.03
CA VAL A 10 -10.54 -24.29 -12.60
C VAL A 10 -10.05 -25.60 -12.00
N ALA A 11 -10.65 -26.74 -12.32
CA ALA A 11 -10.20 -28.04 -11.80
C ALA A 11 -8.78 -28.39 -12.26
N ILE A 12 -8.46 -28.21 -13.54
CA ILE A 12 -7.12 -28.43 -14.10
C ILE A 12 -6.12 -27.48 -13.45
N ALA A 13 -6.46 -26.20 -13.35
CA ALA A 13 -5.61 -25.21 -12.73
C ALA A 13 -5.37 -25.52 -11.24
N SER A 14 -6.39 -25.91 -10.48
CA SER A 14 -6.24 -26.33 -9.08
C SER A 14 -5.33 -27.54 -8.93
N VAL A 15 -5.43 -28.53 -9.82
CA VAL A 15 -4.51 -29.68 -9.82
C VAL A 15 -3.08 -29.24 -10.14
N ALA A 16 -2.89 -28.35 -11.11
CA ALA A 16 -1.59 -27.79 -11.43
C ALA A 16 -1.01 -26.98 -10.25
N THR A 17 -1.85 -26.20 -9.56
CA THR A 17 -1.48 -25.45 -8.34
C THR A 17 -1.06 -26.41 -7.23
N LEU A 18 -1.82 -27.49 -6.97
CA LEU A 18 -1.41 -28.51 -6.01
C LEU A 18 -0.08 -29.16 -6.41
N GLY A 19 0.13 -29.40 -7.70
CA GLY A 19 1.41 -29.86 -8.24
C GLY A 19 2.56 -28.88 -8.00
N TYR A 20 2.33 -27.58 -8.14
CA TYR A 20 3.32 -26.54 -7.81
C TYR A 20 3.75 -26.62 -6.34
N PHE A 21 2.80 -26.74 -5.41
CA PHE A 21 3.10 -26.91 -3.98
C PHE A 21 3.78 -28.25 -3.68
N ALA A 22 3.39 -29.33 -4.36
CA ALA A 22 3.95 -30.66 -4.13
C ALA A 22 5.38 -30.83 -4.68
N THR A 23 5.77 -30.02 -5.67
CA THR A 23 7.08 -30.14 -6.36
C THR A 23 8.13 -29.15 -5.87
N GLY A 24 7.87 -28.44 -4.76
CA GLY A 24 8.80 -27.45 -4.22
C GLY A 24 8.86 -26.17 -5.06
N HIS A 25 7.71 -25.72 -5.58
CA HIS A 25 7.54 -24.39 -6.17
C HIS A 25 8.30 -24.15 -7.49
N VAL A 26 8.30 -25.15 -8.37
CA VAL A 26 8.99 -25.06 -9.67
C VAL A 26 8.40 -23.93 -10.54
N SER A 27 9.23 -22.95 -10.88
CA SER A 27 8.82 -21.72 -11.61
C SER A 27 8.15 -21.99 -12.97
N TYR A 28 8.45 -23.11 -13.63
CA TYR A 28 7.81 -23.46 -14.89
C TYR A 28 6.32 -23.77 -14.74
N VAL A 29 5.90 -24.31 -13.59
CA VAL A 29 4.49 -24.67 -13.36
C VAL A 29 3.64 -23.41 -13.22
N ILE A 30 4.10 -22.42 -12.44
CA ILE A 30 3.42 -21.13 -12.32
C ILE A 30 3.39 -20.39 -13.66
N ASN A 31 4.48 -20.45 -14.45
CA ASN A 31 4.52 -19.84 -15.78
C ASN A 31 3.46 -20.44 -16.74
N VAL A 32 3.28 -21.77 -16.71
CA VAL A 32 2.25 -22.46 -17.51
C VAL A 32 0.84 -22.09 -17.03
N ILE A 33 0.62 -22.04 -15.72
CA ILE A 33 -0.66 -21.61 -15.15
C ILE A 33 -0.97 -20.16 -15.55
N GLY A 34 -0.01 -19.25 -15.39
CA GLY A 34 -0.19 -17.85 -15.75
C GLY A 34 -0.45 -17.64 -17.24
N LEU A 35 0.31 -18.33 -18.11
CA LEU A 35 0.11 -18.26 -19.57
C LEU A 35 -1.23 -18.85 -20.01
N SER A 36 -1.79 -19.80 -19.25
CA SER A 36 -3.09 -20.38 -19.58
C SER A 36 -4.23 -19.36 -19.54
N SER A 37 -4.17 -18.35 -18.67
CA SER A 37 -5.21 -17.32 -18.54
C SER A 37 -5.40 -16.46 -19.81
N PRO A 38 -4.39 -15.75 -20.35
CA PRO A 38 -4.57 -14.98 -21.58
C PRO A 38 -4.97 -15.86 -22.76
N VAL A 39 -4.44 -17.08 -22.87
CA VAL A 39 -4.84 -18.05 -23.91
C VAL A 39 -6.32 -18.41 -23.77
N MET A 40 -6.79 -18.71 -22.55
CA MET A 40 -8.20 -19.02 -22.32
C MET A 40 -9.13 -17.84 -22.59
N ILE A 41 -8.69 -16.60 -22.34
CA ILE A 41 -9.45 -15.40 -22.71
C ILE A 41 -9.60 -15.30 -24.25
N VAL A 42 -8.52 -15.52 -25.00
CA VAL A 42 -8.57 -15.53 -26.47
C VAL A 42 -9.45 -16.67 -27.00
N VAL A 43 -9.37 -17.86 -26.40
CA VAL A 43 -10.25 -19.00 -26.73
C VAL A 43 -11.70 -18.67 -26.42
N ALA A 44 -11.98 -18.07 -25.27
CA ALA A 44 -13.32 -17.62 -24.87
C ALA A 44 -13.92 -16.63 -25.87
N LEU A 45 -13.12 -15.70 -26.40
CA LEU A 45 -13.56 -14.78 -27.46
C LEU A 45 -14.03 -15.51 -28.72
N ARG A 46 -13.42 -16.64 -29.07
CA ARG A 46 -13.82 -17.48 -30.23
C ARG A 46 -15.07 -18.30 -29.94
N ILE A 47 -15.18 -18.82 -28.71
CA ILE A 47 -16.31 -19.66 -28.26
C ILE A 47 -17.58 -18.83 -28.08
N TRP A 48 -17.46 -17.74 -27.32
CA TRP A 48 -18.59 -16.93 -26.90
C TRP A 48 -18.83 -15.73 -27.81
N ARG A 49 -17.87 -15.25 -28.61
CA ARG A 49 -18.11 -14.17 -29.59
C ARG A 49 -18.94 -13.00 -29.00
N PRO A 50 -18.52 -12.39 -27.87
CA PRO A 50 -19.26 -11.28 -27.28
C PRO A 50 -19.34 -10.10 -28.26
N GLU A 51 -20.38 -9.29 -28.14
CA GLU A 51 -20.58 -8.12 -29.02
C GLU A 51 -19.43 -7.12 -28.86
N LYS A 52 -19.05 -6.80 -27.61
CA LYS A 52 -17.91 -5.93 -27.30
C LYS A 52 -16.68 -6.79 -26.95
N ARG A 53 -15.80 -6.98 -27.93
CA ARG A 53 -14.58 -7.79 -27.76
C ARG A 53 -13.43 -7.03 -27.09
N LEU A 54 -13.37 -5.71 -27.28
CA LEU A 54 -12.23 -4.89 -26.85
C LEU A 54 -11.91 -4.99 -25.34
N PRO A 55 -12.89 -5.00 -24.41
CA PRO A 55 -12.59 -5.18 -22.99
C PRO A 55 -11.82 -6.47 -22.68
N TRP A 56 -12.22 -7.57 -23.32
CA TRP A 56 -11.58 -8.88 -23.15
C TRP A 56 -10.22 -8.96 -23.82
N VAL A 57 -9.99 -8.23 -24.92
CA VAL A 57 -8.65 -8.08 -25.50
C VAL A 57 -7.73 -7.36 -24.52
N MET A 58 -8.21 -6.28 -23.89
CA MET A 58 -7.44 -5.57 -22.85
C MET A 58 -7.15 -6.49 -21.66
N PHE A 59 -8.12 -7.27 -21.19
CA PHE A 59 -7.87 -8.27 -20.15
C PHE A 59 -6.85 -9.33 -20.58
N SER A 60 -6.91 -9.81 -21.82
CA SER A 60 -5.91 -10.75 -22.32
C SER A 60 -4.52 -10.14 -22.39
N LEU A 61 -4.40 -8.86 -22.81
CA LEU A 61 -3.12 -8.16 -22.88
C LEU A 61 -2.54 -7.93 -21.50
N GLY A 62 -3.34 -7.50 -20.53
CA GLY A 62 -2.85 -7.33 -19.16
C GLY A 62 -2.45 -8.65 -18.50
N MET A 63 -3.19 -9.75 -18.73
CA MET A 63 -2.77 -11.08 -18.27
C MET A 63 -1.45 -11.52 -18.92
N PHE A 64 -1.27 -11.18 -20.20
CA PHE A 64 -0.04 -11.48 -20.94
C PHE A 64 1.15 -10.68 -20.42
N THR A 65 0.99 -9.38 -20.13
CA THR A 65 2.06 -8.60 -19.52
C THR A 65 2.35 -9.06 -18.10
N PHE A 66 1.35 -9.48 -17.34
CA PHE A 66 1.56 -10.01 -15.99
C PHE A 66 2.49 -11.23 -16.02
N ILE A 67 2.21 -12.18 -16.92
CA ILE A 67 3.04 -13.40 -17.04
C ILE A 67 4.42 -13.11 -17.62
N LEU A 68 4.58 -12.08 -18.45
CA LEU A 68 5.92 -11.63 -18.86
C LEU A 68 6.73 -11.10 -17.68
N GLY A 69 6.09 -10.37 -16.76
CA GLY A 69 6.69 -9.96 -15.48
C GLY A 69 7.19 -11.15 -14.69
N ASP A 70 6.34 -12.16 -14.48
CA ASP A 70 6.70 -13.40 -13.77
C ASP A 70 7.83 -14.18 -14.43
N ILE A 71 7.80 -14.31 -15.76
CA ILE A 71 8.86 -14.99 -16.52
C ILE A 71 10.19 -14.28 -16.30
N VAL A 72 10.22 -12.95 -16.41
CA VAL A 72 11.44 -12.16 -16.23
C VAL A 72 11.91 -12.22 -14.77
N SER A 73 11.02 -12.03 -13.80
CA SER A 73 11.34 -11.99 -12.37
C SER A 73 11.86 -13.36 -11.87
N TYR A 74 11.13 -14.45 -12.10
CA TYR A 74 11.51 -15.78 -11.61
C TYR A 74 12.64 -16.45 -12.38
N ASN A 75 13.04 -15.92 -13.53
CA ASN A 75 14.13 -16.49 -14.33
C ASN A 75 15.27 -15.49 -14.57
N TYR A 76 15.36 -14.45 -13.73
CA TYR A 76 16.34 -13.37 -13.90
C TYR A 76 17.77 -13.90 -13.98
N ASP A 77 18.17 -14.82 -13.08
CA ASP A 77 19.50 -15.45 -13.09
C ASP A 77 19.84 -16.11 -14.43
N LYS A 78 18.86 -16.74 -15.08
CA LYS A 78 19.04 -17.36 -16.39
C LYS A 78 19.21 -16.30 -17.46
N PHE A 79 18.41 -15.24 -17.45
CA PHE A 79 18.55 -14.12 -18.37
C PHE A 79 19.90 -13.41 -18.20
N HIS A 80 20.35 -13.20 -16.97
CA HIS A 80 21.68 -12.70 -16.66
C HIS A 80 22.77 -13.61 -17.25
N SER A 81 22.68 -14.93 -17.06
CA SER A 81 23.67 -15.87 -17.59
C SER A 81 23.80 -15.85 -19.13
N ILE A 82 22.70 -15.53 -19.85
CA ILE A 82 22.65 -15.51 -21.31
C ILE A 82 23.06 -14.13 -21.85
N ALA A 83 22.60 -13.05 -21.21
CA ALA A 83 22.83 -11.68 -21.64
C ALA A 83 23.13 -10.76 -20.44
N PRO A 84 24.34 -10.86 -19.84
CA PRO A 84 24.70 -10.12 -18.63
C PRO A 84 24.59 -8.60 -18.77
N SER A 85 24.83 -8.08 -19.98
CA SER A 85 24.74 -6.64 -20.27
C SER A 85 23.30 -6.10 -20.31
N LEU A 86 22.31 -6.95 -20.63
CA LEU A 86 20.90 -6.56 -20.69
C LEU A 86 20.17 -6.81 -19.36
N PHE A 87 20.67 -7.74 -18.57
CA PHE A 87 20.13 -8.12 -17.27
C PHE A 87 21.22 -8.03 -16.19
N PRO A 88 21.77 -6.84 -15.90
CA PRO A 88 22.82 -6.69 -14.89
C PRO A 88 22.24 -6.84 -13.48
N PHE A 89 22.96 -7.50 -12.58
CA PHE A 89 22.68 -7.40 -11.15
C PHE A 89 23.10 -6.02 -10.62
N ASP A 90 22.49 -5.60 -9.51
CA ASP A 90 22.92 -4.40 -8.80
C ASP A 90 24.26 -4.62 -8.06
N ALA A 91 24.69 -3.59 -7.32
CA ALA A 91 25.95 -3.61 -6.58
C ALA A 91 26.03 -4.73 -5.51
N ASP A 92 24.87 -5.17 -5.01
CA ASP A 92 24.75 -6.19 -3.97
C ASP A 92 24.53 -7.59 -4.56
N GLY A 93 24.54 -7.73 -5.89
CA GLY A 93 24.32 -8.99 -6.58
C GLY A 93 22.84 -9.39 -6.63
N LEU A 94 21.92 -8.46 -6.39
CA LEU A 94 20.48 -8.67 -6.39
C LEU A 94 19.87 -8.21 -7.71
N THR A 95 18.67 -8.74 -8.00
CA THR A 95 17.87 -8.30 -9.15
C THR A 95 17.57 -6.80 -9.02
N PRO A 96 17.95 -5.98 -10.01
CA PRO A 96 17.79 -4.54 -9.91
C PRO A 96 16.32 -4.16 -9.83
N PHE A 97 16.01 -3.25 -8.91
CA PHE A 97 14.71 -2.65 -8.74
C PHE A 97 14.82 -1.12 -8.78
N PRO A 98 14.10 -0.42 -9.69
CA PRO A 98 13.22 -0.96 -10.73
C PRO A 98 13.97 -1.60 -11.90
N GLY A 99 13.36 -2.62 -12.50
CA GLY A 99 13.89 -3.39 -13.63
C GLY A 99 12.84 -3.72 -14.70
N TRP A 100 13.19 -4.66 -15.59
CA TRP A 100 12.34 -5.06 -16.71
C TRP A 100 11.00 -5.66 -16.29
N ALA A 101 10.99 -6.44 -15.20
CA ALA A 101 9.77 -7.07 -14.68
C ALA A 101 8.77 -6.00 -14.21
N ASP A 102 9.23 -4.92 -13.57
CA ASP A 102 8.36 -3.87 -13.04
C ASP A 102 7.59 -3.14 -14.14
N GLY A 103 8.23 -2.92 -15.30
CA GLY A 103 7.55 -2.37 -16.47
C GLY A 103 6.40 -3.25 -16.96
N PHE A 104 6.59 -4.57 -16.96
CA PHE A 104 5.55 -5.53 -17.32
C PHE A 104 4.43 -5.62 -16.28
N TYR A 105 4.79 -5.61 -14.99
CA TYR A 105 3.83 -5.61 -13.88
C TYR A 105 2.96 -4.35 -13.87
N LEU A 106 3.56 -3.16 -14.04
CA LEU A 106 2.80 -1.91 -14.11
C LEU A 106 1.89 -1.83 -15.35
N ALA A 107 2.31 -2.43 -16.47
CA ALA A 107 1.48 -2.47 -17.69
C ALA A 107 0.17 -3.26 -17.49
N VAL A 108 0.14 -4.24 -16.58
CA VAL A 108 -1.08 -5.01 -16.26
C VAL A 108 -2.21 -4.08 -15.85
N TYR A 109 -1.94 -3.16 -14.93
CA TYR A 109 -2.95 -2.25 -14.41
C TYR A 109 -3.52 -1.35 -15.50
N VAL A 110 -2.69 -0.86 -16.43
CA VAL A 110 -3.14 -0.06 -17.58
C VAL A 110 -4.18 -0.81 -18.39
N PHE A 111 -3.89 -2.05 -18.77
CA PHE A 111 -4.80 -2.86 -19.57
C PHE A 111 -6.03 -3.32 -18.79
N MET A 112 -5.88 -3.70 -17.52
CA MET A 112 -6.99 -4.11 -16.66
C MET A 112 -7.98 -2.97 -16.43
N VAL A 113 -7.47 -1.79 -16.05
CA VAL A 113 -8.28 -0.58 -15.85
C VAL A 113 -8.97 -0.19 -17.16
N ALA A 114 -8.25 -0.18 -18.28
CA ALA A 114 -8.84 0.09 -19.59
C ALA A 114 -9.97 -0.88 -19.93
N GLY A 115 -9.79 -2.18 -19.70
CA GLY A 115 -10.82 -3.20 -19.92
C GLY A 115 -12.07 -2.96 -19.07
N ILE A 116 -11.92 -2.62 -17.79
CA ILE A 116 -13.04 -2.31 -16.90
C ILE A 116 -13.75 -1.02 -17.35
N LEU A 117 -13.01 0.03 -17.66
CA LEU A 117 -13.57 1.31 -18.12
C LEU A 117 -14.35 1.17 -19.42
N LEU A 118 -13.89 0.29 -20.33
CA LEU A 118 -14.62 -0.04 -21.56
C LEU A 118 -15.91 -0.82 -21.27
N LEU A 119 -15.94 -1.73 -20.29
CA LEU A 119 -17.18 -2.38 -19.85
C LEU A 119 -18.15 -1.37 -19.22
N ILE A 120 -17.64 -0.44 -18.40
CA ILE A 120 -18.46 0.63 -17.80
C ILE A 120 -19.06 1.51 -18.89
N HIS A 121 -18.27 1.92 -19.90
CA HIS A 121 -18.75 2.71 -21.03
C HIS A 121 -19.79 1.97 -21.87
N ALA A 122 -19.64 0.66 -22.05
CA ALA A 122 -20.61 -0.15 -22.82
C ALA A 122 -21.98 -0.24 -22.14
N ARG A 123 -22.07 -0.01 -20.82
CA ARG A 123 -23.30 -0.15 -20.02
C ARG A 123 -24.02 1.19 -19.74
N ASP A 124 -23.63 2.28 -20.41
CA ASP A 124 -24.10 3.67 -20.26
C ASP A 124 -23.68 4.39 -18.95
N PRO A 125 -22.64 5.26 -19.00
CA PRO A 125 -22.14 5.99 -17.83
C PRO A 125 -23.07 7.09 -17.28
N SER A 126 -24.06 7.54 -18.05
CA SER A 126 -24.73 8.83 -17.84
C SER A 126 -25.70 8.86 -16.65
N ARG A 127 -26.05 7.69 -16.07
CA ARG A 127 -27.18 7.56 -15.14
C ARG A 127 -26.84 7.17 -13.70
N ASP A 128 -25.58 6.87 -13.35
CA ASP A 128 -25.22 6.33 -12.03
C ASP A 128 -24.20 7.16 -11.23
N ARG A 129 -24.49 8.46 -11.04
CA ARG A 129 -23.64 9.37 -10.24
C ARG A 129 -23.56 8.97 -8.76
N SER A 130 -24.63 8.40 -8.20
CA SER A 130 -24.68 7.98 -6.80
C SER A 130 -23.69 6.83 -6.54
N SER A 131 -23.66 5.80 -7.39
CA SER A 131 -22.73 4.69 -7.19
C SER A 131 -21.28 5.07 -7.49
N PHE A 132 -21.05 6.11 -8.31
CA PHE A 132 -19.73 6.70 -8.49
C PHE A 132 -19.23 7.33 -7.19
N VAL A 133 -20.07 8.11 -6.50
CA VAL A 133 -19.72 8.73 -5.20
C VAL A 133 -19.45 7.64 -4.14
N ASP A 134 -20.30 6.62 -4.05
CA ASP A 134 -20.13 5.52 -3.10
C ASP A 134 -18.80 4.77 -3.34
N ALA A 135 -18.48 4.47 -4.60
CA ALA A 135 -17.22 3.82 -4.96
C ALA A 135 -16.01 4.71 -4.69
N LEU A 136 -16.13 6.02 -4.94
CA LEU A 136 -15.07 6.99 -4.65
C LEU A 136 -14.82 7.10 -3.15
N MET A 137 -15.86 7.17 -2.32
CA MET A 137 -15.74 7.18 -0.86
C MET A 137 -14.99 5.95 -0.36
N LEU A 138 -15.35 4.76 -0.85
CA LEU A 138 -14.68 3.52 -0.48
C LEU A 138 -13.21 3.49 -0.96
N SER A 139 -12.95 3.94 -2.19
CA SER A 139 -11.61 3.95 -2.78
C SER A 139 -10.67 4.93 -2.07
N ILE A 140 -11.15 6.15 -1.76
CA ILE A 140 -10.40 7.14 -0.97
C ILE A 140 -10.05 6.53 0.38
N GLY A 141 -11.05 5.94 1.02
CA GLY A 141 -10.91 5.25 2.27
C GLY A 141 -9.78 4.22 2.31
N ILE A 142 -9.84 3.23 1.43
CA ILE A 142 -8.80 2.19 1.28
C ILE A 142 -7.47 2.85 0.92
N GLY A 143 -7.51 3.90 0.10
CA GLY A 143 -6.35 4.70 -0.29
C GLY A 143 -5.65 5.36 0.89
N VAL A 144 -6.38 5.88 1.89
CA VAL A 144 -5.75 6.46 3.08
C VAL A 144 -5.09 5.39 3.94
N VAL A 145 -5.72 4.21 4.10
CA VAL A 145 -5.10 3.08 4.80
C VAL A 145 -3.83 2.62 4.09
N SER A 146 -3.91 2.45 2.76
CA SER A 146 -2.75 2.13 1.92
C SER A 146 -1.68 3.22 1.98
N TRP A 147 -2.06 4.49 2.09
CA TRP A 147 -1.11 5.60 2.22
C TRP A 147 -0.33 5.50 3.52
N VAL A 148 -1.01 5.33 4.65
CA VAL A 148 -0.37 5.29 5.97
C VAL A 148 0.53 4.06 6.13
N ILE A 149 0.08 2.90 5.64
CA ILE A 149 0.77 1.61 5.86
C ILE A 149 1.84 1.34 4.79
N LEU A 150 1.58 1.66 3.53
CA LEU A 150 2.45 1.22 2.42
C LEU A 150 3.20 2.37 1.75
N ILE A 151 2.55 3.51 1.50
CA ILE A 151 3.13 4.57 0.66
C ILE A 151 3.99 5.54 1.48
N SER A 152 3.48 6.03 2.61
CA SER A 152 4.15 7.01 3.47
C SER A 152 5.52 6.54 3.97
N PRO A 153 5.70 5.30 4.48
CA PRO A 153 7.01 4.86 4.95
C PRO A 153 8.10 4.95 3.87
N GLN A 154 7.75 4.63 2.63
CA GLN A 154 8.66 4.67 1.48
C GLN A 154 8.91 6.10 0.99
N ALA A 155 7.87 6.94 0.97
CA ALA A 155 7.94 8.30 0.48
C ALA A 155 8.93 9.16 1.28
N TYR A 156 8.94 8.98 2.61
CA TYR A 156 9.76 9.75 3.54
C TYR A 156 11.10 9.11 3.91
N GLN A 157 11.42 7.93 3.35
CA GLN A 157 12.70 7.28 3.61
C GLN A 157 13.85 8.12 3.06
N GLN A 158 14.84 8.43 3.90
CA GLN A 158 16.04 9.17 3.47
C GLN A 158 17.00 8.23 2.72
N ASP A 159 17.87 8.79 1.88
CA ASP A 159 18.95 8.06 1.18
C ASP A 159 18.53 6.97 0.18
N VAL A 160 17.27 6.98 -0.27
CA VAL A 160 16.77 6.07 -1.31
C VAL A 160 16.64 6.81 -2.66
N PRO A 161 17.14 6.23 -3.78
CA PRO A 161 17.00 6.82 -5.12
C PRO A 161 15.55 7.12 -5.50
N LEU A 162 15.34 8.24 -6.21
CA LEU A 162 13.99 8.68 -6.62
C LEU A 162 13.26 7.66 -7.49
N SER A 163 13.97 6.97 -8.39
CA SER A 163 13.38 5.91 -9.24
C SER A 163 12.80 4.77 -8.40
N LEU A 164 13.52 4.35 -7.35
CA LEU A 164 13.10 3.29 -6.44
C LEU A 164 11.83 3.72 -5.69
N LYS A 165 11.82 4.94 -5.14
CA LYS A 165 10.64 5.49 -4.47
C LYS A 165 9.42 5.55 -5.39
N LEU A 166 9.59 6.12 -6.59
CA LEU A 166 8.48 6.30 -7.53
C LEU A 166 7.90 4.95 -7.97
N THR A 167 8.74 3.97 -8.28
CA THR A 167 8.27 2.64 -8.67
C THR A 167 7.59 1.92 -7.51
N SER A 168 8.17 1.92 -6.31
CA SER A 168 7.55 1.26 -5.16
C SER A 168 6.19 1.87 -4.78
N MET A 169 6.05 3.19 -4.89
CA MET A 169 4.75 3.87 -4.68
C MET A 169 3.76 3.63 -5.83
N ALA A 170 4.24 3.38 -7.04
CA ALA A 170 3.38 3.15 -8.21
C ALA A 170 2.52 1.88 -8.05
N TYR A 171 3.05 0.82 -7.43
CA TYR A 171 2.33 -0.43 -7.18
C TYR A 171 1.03 -0.24 -6.37
N PRO A 172 1.07 0.21 -5.10
CA PRO A 172 -0.13 0.40 -4.31
C PRO A 172 -1.08 1.45 -4.94
N LEU A 173 -0.56 2.47 -5.62
CA LEU A 173 -1.39 3.41 -6.36
C LEU A 173 -2.12 2.76 -7.55
N ALA A 174 -1.45 1.90 -8.31
CA ALA A 174 -2.02 1.18 -9.44
C ALA A 174 -3.07 0.15 -8.97
N ASP A 175 -2.80 -0.52 -7.84
CA ASP A 175 -3.74 -1.40 -7.16
C ASP A 175 -5.00 -0.67 -6.71
N LEU A 176 -4.86 0.50 -6.08
CA LEU A 176 -5.99 1.34 -5.68
C LEU A 176 -6.81 1.81 -6.88
N LEU A 177 -6.16 2.13 -8.00
CA LEU A 177 -6.84 2.50 -9.24
C LEU A 177 -7.65 1.33 -9.82
N LEU A 178 -7.04 0.14 -9.88
CA LEU A 178 -7.70 -1.07 -10.36
C LEU A 178 -8.86 -1.47 -9.44
N LEU A 179 -8.64 -1.50 -8.13
CA LEU A 179 -9.67 -1.80 -7.15
C LEU A 179 -10.79 -0.76 -7.18
N GLY A 180 -10.47 0.53 -7.26
CA GLY A 180 -11.46 1.60 -7.30
C GLY A 180 -12.33 1.57 -8.56
N THR A 181 -11.74 1.29 -9.72
CA THR A 181 -12.50 1.09 -10.96
C THR A 181 -13.37 -0.18 -10.91
N ALA A 182 -12.87 -1.25 -10.31
CA ALA A 182 -13.64 -2.47 -10.06
C ALA A 182 -14.81 -2.21 -9.09
N LEU A 183 -14.59 -1.49 -8.00
CA LEU A 183 -15.60 -1.09 -7.03
C LEU A 183 -16.68 -0.22 -7.66
N ARG A 184 -16.30 0.73 -8.53
CA ARG A 184 -17.27 1.52 -9.32
C ARG A 184 -18.22 0.62 -10.10
N SER A 185 -17.71 -0.41 -10.76
CA SER A 185 -18.54 -1.37 -11.47
C SER A 185 -19.37 -2.28 -10.54
N ALA A 186 -18.91 -2.47 -9.29
CA ALA A 186 -19.52 -3.35 -8.31
C ALA A 186 -20.57 -2.68 -7.42
N VAL A 187 -20.55 -1.36 -7.24
CA VAL A 187 -21.55 -0.63 -6.45
C VAL A 187 -22.77 -0.26 -7.31
N GLY A 188 -22.59 -0.15 -8.62
CA GLY A 188 -23.66 0.19 -9.56
C GLY A 188 -24.85 -0.77 -9.55
N ALA A 189 -26.01 -0.23 -9.90
CA ALA A 189 -27.26 -0.99 -10.05
C ALA A 189 -27.19 -1.94 -11.25
N GLY A 190 -27.90 -3.06 -11.16
CA GLY A 190 -28.01 -4.02 -12.26
C GLY A 190 -27.52 -5.43 -11.95
N ARG A 191 -27.71 -6.32 -12.92
CA ARG A 191 -27.37 -7.73 -12.81
C ARG A 191 -25.85 -7.91 -12.72
N LYS A 192 -25.42 -8.71 -11.74
CA LYS A 192 -24.02 -9.05 -11.44
C LYS A 192 -23.78 -10.52 -11.83
N PRO A 193 -23.53 -10.82 -13.13
CA PRO A 193 -23.35 -12.20 -13.60
C PRO A 193 -22.18 -12.89 -12.89
N TRP A 194 -22.11 -14.23 -12.95
CA TRP A 194 -21.03 -14.99 -12.31
C TRP A 194 -19.63 -14.58 -12.79
N ALA A 195 -19.46 -14.34 -14.09
CA ALA A 195 -18.20 -13.82 -14.65
C ALA A 195 -17.76 -12.50 -13.99
N PHE A 196 -18.71 -11.60 -13.69
CA PHE A 196 -18.42 -10.37 -12.97
C PHE A 196 -17.86 -10.65 -11.57
N ARG A 197 -18.52 -11.54 -10.83
CA ARG A 197 -18.09 -11.91 -9.47
C ARG A 197 -16.70 -12.52 -9.46
N LEU A 198 -16.38 -13.40 -10.43
CA LEU A 198 -15.05 -13.98 -10.57
C LEU A 198 -13.99 -12.90 -10.83
N ILE A 199 -14.26 -11.92 -11.70
CA ILE A 199 -13.35 -10.78 -11.95
C ILE A 199 -13.12 -9.96 -10.67
N ILE A 200 -14.19 -9.59 -9.96
CA ILE A 200 -14.06 -8.83 -8.71
C ILE A 200 -13.28 -9.62 -7.65
N THR A 201 -13.58 -10.92 -7.50
CA THR A 201 -12.84 -11.78 -6.57
C THR A 201 -11.37 -11.88 -6.95
N ALA A 202 -11.04 -11.97 -8.24
CA ALA A 202 -9.66 -11.97 -8.71
C ALA A 202 -8.93 -10.66 -8.36
N ILE A 203 -9.55 -9.51 -8.63
CA ILE A 203 -8.96 -8.20 -8.33
C ILE A 203 -8.76 -8.00 -6.82
N VAL A 204 -9.72 -8.43 -5.99
CA VAL A 204 -9.57 -8.37 -4.54
C VAL A 204 -8.47 -9.31 -4.06
N ALA A 205 -8.36 -10.52 -4.63
CA ALA A 205 -7.28 -11.44 -4.31
C ALA A 205 -5.91 -10.85 -4.67
N LEU A 206 -5.77 -10.23 -5.85
CA LEU A 206 -4.54 -9.54 -6.26
C LEU A 206 -4.20 -8.42 -5.30
N PHE A 207 -5.14 -7.51 -5.03
CA PHE A 207 -4.94 -6.38 -4.11
C PHE A 207 -4.45 -6.83 -2.72
N ILE A 208 -5.07 -7.87 -2.17
CA ILE A 208 -4.67 -8.41 -0.85
C ILE A 208 -3.26 -9.00 -0.95
N THR A 209 -2.98 -9.77 -2.01
CA THR A 209 -1.67 -10.40 -2.22
C THR A 209 -0.56 -9.36 -2.33
N ASP A 210 -0.78 -8.32 -3.13
CA ASP A 210 0.19 -7.25 -3.37
C ASP A 210 0.35 -6.34 -2.14
N ALA A 211 -0.72 -6.12 -1.36
CA ALA A 211 -0.63 -5.44 -0.07
C ALA A 211 0.22 -6.23 0.94
N PHE A 212 0.07 -7.56 0.99
CA PHE A 212 0.92 -8.41 1.83
C PHE A 212 2.35 -8.47 1.33
N TYR A 213 2.56 -8.55 0.01
CA TYR A 213 3.89 -8.45 -0.61
C TYR A 213 4.60 -7.16 -0.19
N ALA A 214 3.94 -6.00 -0.35
CA ALA A 214 4.49 -4.72 0.02
C ALA A 214 4.75 -4.63 1.54
N TRP A 215 3.81 -5.12 2.35
CA TRP A 215 3.96 -5.15 3.80
C TRP A 215 5.16 -6.00 4.25
N MET A 216 5.36 -7.20 3.67
CA MET A 216 6.51 -8.05 3.98
C MET A 216 7.83 -7.35 3.67
N ASN A 217 7.94 -6.72 2.50
CA ASN A 217 9.15 -6.00 2.10
C ASN A 217 9.45 -4.76 2.97
N LEU A 218 8.42 -4.15 3.60
CA LEU A 218 8.61 -2.98 4.46
C LEU A 218 8.89 -3.31 5.93
N TYR A 219 8.24 -4.36 6.44
CA TYR A 219 8.14 -4.58 7.89
C TYR A 219 8.82 -5.88 8.35
N THR A 220 9.45 -6.63 7.45
CA THR A 220 10.19 -7.84 7.80
C THR A 220 11.61 -7.78 7.24
N ASP A 221 12.60 -8.16 8.06
CA ASP A 221 14.02 -8.14 7.67
C ASP A 221 14.33 -9.06 6.49
N ALA A 222 13.57 -10.17 6.38
CA ALA A 222 13.71 -11.13 5.29
C ALA A 222 12.99 -10.69 4.00
N GLY A 223 12.05 -9.74 4.07
CA GLY A 223 11.21 -9.37 2.95
C GLY A 223 10.40 -10.52 2.35
N TYR A 224 9.95 -10.34 1.13
CA TYR A 224 9.37 -11.44 0.35
C TYR A 224 10.46 -12.41 -0.13
N GLN A 225 10.23 -13.70 0.09
CA GLN A 225 11.10 -14.77 -0.37
C GLN A 225 10.42 -15.51 -1.55
N PRO A 226 10.91 -15.34 -2.79
CA PRO A 226 10.40 -16.03 -3.96
C PRO A 226 10.42 -17.54 -3.76
N GLY A 227 9.31 -18.21 -4.09
CA GLY A 227 9.18 -19.67 -3.95
C GLY A 227 8.76 -20.12 -2.54
N SER A 228 8.37 -19.21 -1.65
CA SER A 228 7.75 -19.56 -0.36
C SER A 228 6.32 -20.10 -0.53
N GLY A 229 5.67 -19.81 -1.65
CA GLY A 229 4.38 -20.37 -2.07
C GLY A 229 3.15 -19.62 -1.57
N TYR A 230 3.25 -18.85 -0.48
CA TYR A 230 2.09 -18.22 0.14
C TYR A 230 1.46 -17.12 -0.72
N LEU A 231 2.28 -16.24 -1.30
CA LEU A 231 1.79 -15.14 -2.16
C LEU A 231 1.49 -15.62 -3.58
N GLU A 232 2.23 -16.63 -4.04
CA GLU A 232 2.03 -17.24 -5.36
C GLU A 232 0.65 -17.88 -5.48
N ALA A 233 0.07 -18.40 -4.39
CA ALA A 233 -1.31 -18.85 -4.38
C ALA A 233 -2.30 -17.72 -4.78
N GLY A 234 -2.04 -16.50 -4.30
CA GLY A 234 -2.85 -15.31 -4.59
C GLY A 234 -2.72 -14.86 -6.04
N TRP A 235 -1.49 -14.79 -6.57
CA TRP A 235 -1.25 -14.46 -7.98
C TRP A 235 -1.80 -15.55 -8.93
N ILE A 236 -1.65 -16.83 -8.56
CA ILE A 236 -2.29 -17.94 -9.28
C ILE A 236 -3.81 -17.80 -9.26
N ALA A 237 -4.41 -17.47 -8.11
CA ALA A 237 -5.85 -17.25 -8.01
C ALA A 237 -6.30 -16.11 -8.95
N PHE A 238 -5.54 -15.02 -9.04
CA PHE A 238 -5.81 -13.93 -9.98
C PHE A 238 -5.87 -14.42 -11.44
N TYR A 239 -4.86 -15.16 -11.90
CA TYR A 239 -4.85 -15.74 -13.25
C TYR A 239 -6.02 -16.68 -13.51
N VAL A 240 -6.25 -17.63 -12.59
CA VAL A 240 -7.25 -18.68 -12.75
C VAL A 240 -8.67 -18.12 -12.72
N LEU A 241 -8.95 -17.19 -11.81
CA LEU A 241 -10.28 -16.59 -11.71
C LEU A 241 -10.61 -15.73 -12.95
N PHE A 242 -9.65 -15.00 -13.52
CA PHE A 242 -9.87 -14.25 -14.76
C PHE A 242 -10.07 -15.17 -15.97
N GLY A 243 -9.25 -16.20 -16.13
CA GLY A 243 -9.44 -17.20 -17.19
C GLY A 243 -10.79 -17.92 -17.06
N ALA A 244 -11.21 -18.23 -15.82
CA ALA A 244 -12.52 -18.84 -15.54
C ALA A 244 -13.67 -17.86 -15.85
N ALA A 245 -13.52 -16.58 -15.51
CA ALA A 245 -14.51 -15.56 -15.82
C ALA A 245 -14.75 -15.43 -17.32
N ALA A 246 -13.69 -15.49 -18.13
CA ALA A 246 -13.80 -15.48 -19.58
C ALA A 246 -14.47 -16.75 -20.12
N LEU A 247 -14.16 -17.92 -19.58
CA LEU A 247 -14.79 -19.17 -20.02
C LEU A 247 -16.24 -19.32 -19.56
N HIS A 248 -16.69 -18.55 -18.57
CA HIS A 248 -18.05 -18.62 -18.06
C HIS A 248 -19.07 -18.08 -19.10
N PRO A 249 -20.21 -18.77 -19.34
CA PRO A 249 -21.19 -18.36 -20.36
C PRO A 249 -21.71 -16.92 -20.21
N SER A 250 -21.81 -16.47 -18.96
CA SER A 250 -22.26 -15.11 -18.62
C SER A 250 -21.23 -14.02 -18.96
N MET A 251 -20.10 -14.35 -19.59
CA MET A 251 -19.14 -13.33 -20.06
C MET A 251 -19.79 -12.35 -21.04
N ARG A 252 -20.82 -12.80 -21.77
CA ARG A 252 -21.57 -12.02 -22.77
C ARG A 252 -22.43 -10.94 -22.14
N GLU A 253 -23.02 -11.25 -20.99
CA GLU A 253 -23.89 -10.35 -20.21
C GLU A 253 -23.14 -9.15 -19.64
N LEU A 254 -21.80 -9.18 -19.59
CA LEU A 254 -20.98 -8.11 -19.00
C LEU A 254 -20.98 -6.80 -19.81
N SER A 255 -21.23 -6.88 -21.12
CA SER A 255 -21.27 -5.72 -22.02
C SER A 255 -22.69 -5.34 -22.45
N GLU A 256 -23.70 -6.09 -22.00
CA GLU A 256 -25.10 -5.82 -22.34
C GLU A 256 -25.59 -4.61 -21.52
N PRO A 257 -26.29 -3.65 -22.16
CA PRO A 257 -26.99 -2.58 -21.46
C PRO A 257 -27.95 -3.18 -20.43
N VAL A 258 -28.04 -2.55 -19.26
CA VAL A 258 -28.99 -2.95 -18.21
C VAL A 258 -30.19 -2.02 -18.25
N ASP A 259 -31.39 -2.59 -18.32
CA ASP A 259 -32.63 -1.84 -18.18
C ASP A 259 -32.79 -1.30 -16.76
N ASP A 260 -33.31 -0.07 -16.65
CA ASP A 260 -33.49 0.70 -15.42
C ASP A 260 -34.11 -0.15 -14.29
N VAL A 261 -33.32 -0.47 -13.27
CA VAL A 261 -33.83 -0.91 -11.98
C VAL A 261 -33.59 0.23 -11.01
N GLU A 262 -34.69 0.81 -10.50
CA GLU A 262 -34.66 1.87 -9.49
C GLU A 262 -33.62 1.58 -8.40
N THR A 263 -32.75 2.56 -8.15
CA THR A 263 -31.71 2.49 -7.11
C THR A 263 -32.36 2.53 -5.73
N LYS A 264 -32.74 1.36 -5.19
CA LYS A 264 -33.09 1.22 -3.78
C LYS A 264 -31.83 1.20 -2.93
N LEU A 265 -31.93 1.68 -1.68
CA LEU A 265 -30.89 1.52 -0.65
C LEU A 265 -30.68 0.02 -0.40
N THR A 266 -29.68 -0.56 -1.05
CA THR A 266 -29.32 -1.97 -0.84
C THR A 266 -28.48 -2.10 0.42
N ARG A 267 -28.52 -3.28 1.07
CA ARG A 267 -27.64 -3.61 2.20
C ARG A 267 -26.15 -3.38 1.88
N GLY A 268 -25.77 -3.53 0.60
CA GLY A 268 -24.42 -3.23 0.12
C GLY A 268 -24.05 -1.75 0.27
N ARG A 269 -24.94 -0.81 -0.11
CA ARG A 269 -24.70 0.63 0.10
C ARG A 269 -24.56 1.00 1.57
N LEU A 270 -25.37 0.40 2.44
CA LEU A 270 -25.26 0.61 3.89
C LEU A 270 -23.90 0.13 4.44
N LEU A 271 -23.40 -1.02 3.96
CA LEU A 271 -22.08 -1.52 4.34
C LEU A 271 -20.95 -0.64 3.81
N VAL A 272 -21.08 -0.08 2.60
CA VAL A 272 -20.11 0.87 2.04
C VAL A 272 -20.06 2.15 2.88
N LEU A 273 -21.22 2.73 3.18
CA LEU A 273 -21.31 3.95 4.00
C LEU A 273 -20.81 3.72 5.43
N ALA A 274 -21.16 2.58 6.04
CA ALA A 274 -20.62 2.17 7.34
C ALA A 274 -19.11 1.98 7.30
N GLY A 275 -18.59 1.30 6.28
CA GLY A 275 -17.15 1.13 6.07
C GLY A 275 -16.44 2.47 5.95
N ALA A 276 -16.93 3.37 5.10
CA ALA A 276 -16.41 4.72 4.94
C ALA A 276 -16.44 5.53 6.25
N SER A 277 -17.50 5.41 7.03
CA SER A 277 -17.65 6.10 8.33
C SER A 277 -16.63 5.61 9.37
N LEU A 278 -16.23 4.34 9.30
CA LEU A 278 -15.25 3.74 10.22
C LEU A 278 -13.80 4.12 9.89
N MET A 279 -13.52 4.76 8.76
CA MET A 279 -12.14 5.02 8.34
C MET A 279 -11.52 6.16 9.15
N ALA A 280 -12.28 7.22 9.42
CA ALA A 280 -11.83 8.31 10.31
C ALA A 280 -11.39 7.82 11.71
N PRO A 281 -12.19 7.01 12.45
CA PRO A 281 -11.76 6.50 13.75
C PRO A 281 -10.60 5.50 13.66
N VAL A 282 -10.54 4.65 12.63
CA VAL A 282 -9.40 3.73 12.44
C VAL A 282 -8.10 4.49 12.21
N LEU A 283 -8.13 5.53 11.37
CA LEU A 283 -6.97 6.38 11.13
C LEU A 283 -6.53 7.13 12.39
N GLY A 284 -7.48 7.67 13.16
CA GLY A 284 -7.20 8.31 14.44
C GLY A 284 -6.58 7.34 15.46
N LEU A 285 -7.03 6.08 15.48
CA LEU A 285 -6.45 5.05 16.34
C LEU A 285 -5.03 4.69 15.91
N MET A 286 -4.79 4.51 14.61
CA MET A 286 -3.46 4.21 14.07
C MET A 286 -2.47 5.34 14.35
N GLN A 287 -2.86 6.60 14.13
CA GLN A 287 -2.02 7.75 14.42
C GLN A 287 -1.67 7.84 15.91
N ARG A 288 -2.63 7.60 16.80
CA ARG A 288 -2.37 7.54 18.24
C ARG A 288 -1.38 6.43 18.57
N GLN A 289 -1.55 5.24 18.02
CA GLN A 289 -0.64 4.12 18.28
C GLN A 289 0.80 4.45 17.81
N GLN A 290 0.95 5.06 16.64
CA GLN A 290 2.26 5.52 16.15
C GLN A 290 2.88 6.59 17.05
N GLN A 291 2.08 7.51 17.60
CA GLN A 291 2.55 8.49 18.57
C GLN A 291 3.03 7.80 19.85
N TYR A 292 2.24 6.86 20.40
CA TYR A 292 2.62 6.12 21.60
C TYR A 292 3.92 5.34 21.44
N VAL A 293 4.12 4.66 20.31
CA VAL A 293 5.36 3.92 20.05
C VAL A 293 6.56 4.86 19.92
N ARG A 294 6.41 5.99 19.22
CA ARG A 294 7.45 7.02 19.15
C ARG A 294 7.79 7.61 20.52
N HIS A 295 6.77 7.87 21.34
CA HIS A 295 6.97 8.33 22.71
C HIS A 295 7.74 7.31 23.55
N GLU A 296 7.40 6.02 23.45
CA GLU A 296 8.10 4.96 24.19
C GLU A 296 9.55 4.79 23.72
N GLN A 297 9.81 4.80 22.41
CA GLN A 297 11.17 4.74 21.86
C GLN A 297 12.01 5.94 22.29
N ALA A 298 11.47 7.14 22.19
CA ALA A 298 12.16 8.35 22.62
C ALA A 298 12.50 8.34 24.11
N LEU A 299 11.60 7.84 24.96
CA LEU A 299 11.85 7.67 26.39
C LEU A 299 12.94 6.62 26.66
N ARG A 300 12.98 5.54 25.88
CA ARG A 300 14.03 4.50 25.98
C ARG A 300 15.39 5.06 25.56
N GLU A 301 15.48 5.73 24.41
CA GLU A 301 16.71 6.37 23.93
C GLU A 301 17.22 7.42 24.92
N ALA A 302 16.34 8.30 25.39
CA ALA A 302 16.67 9.26 26.42
C ALA A 302 17.18 8.59 27.71
N GLY A 303 16.55 7.48 28.12
CA GLY A 303 17.00 6.69 29.25
C GLY A 303 18.41 6.10 29.06
N MET A 304 18.72 5.59 27.87
CA MET A 304 20.05 5.07 27.53
C MET A 304 21.10 6.20 27.50
N ASP A 305 20.77 7.34 26.89
CA ASP A 305 21.63 8.52 26.86
C ASP A 305 21.91 9.05 28.28
N LEU A 306 20.90 9.07 29.15
CA LEU A 306 21.03 9.46 30.55
C LEU A 306 21.92 8.49 31.35
N VAL A 307 21.78 7.19 31.13
CA VAL A 307 22.61 6.18 31.81
C VAL A 307 24.08 6.24 31.36
N THR A 308 24.32 6.64 30.11
CA THR A 308 25.68 6.76 29.54
C THR A 308 26.29 8.16 29.68
N ALA A 309 25.51 9.15 30.13
CA ALA A 309 25.95 10.52 30.32
C ALA A 309 27.02 10.63 31.42
N THR A 310 28.24 11.04 31.04
CA THR A 310 29.37 11.20 31.96
C THR A 310 29.62 12.65 32.41
N ASN A 311 28.88 13.62 31.87
CA ASN A 311 29.02 15.04 32.19
C ASN A 311 27.66 15.79 32.15
N ARG A 312 27.60 16.99 32.75
CA ARG A 312 26.35 17.78 32.81
C ARG A 312 25.78 18.11 31.43
N ASP A 313 26.64 18.44 30.48
CA ASP A 313 26.21 18.79 29.11
C ASP A 313 25.50 17.62 28.41
N SER A 314 26.01 16.40 28.57
CA SER A 314 25.38 15.18 28.04
C SER A 314 24.04 14.87 28.70
N ILE A 315 23.89 15.15 30.01
CA ILE A 315 22.61 15.05 30.72
C ILE A 315 21.61 16.07 30.18
N HIS A 316 22.03 17.33 29.97
CA HIS A 316 21.18 18.37 29.43
C HIS A 316 20.74 18.09 27.99
N ALA A 317 21.65 17.57 27.16
CA ALA A 317 21.36 17.17 25.79
C ALA A 317 20.37 15.99 25.73
N ALA A 318 20.57 14.97 26.57
CA ALA A 318 19.68 13.81 26.67
C ALA A 318 18.28 14.22 27.15
N ALA A 319 18.20 15.01 28.22
CA ALA A 319 16.93 15.55 28.75
C ALA A 319 16.23 16.44 27.71
N GLY A 320 16.99 17.25 26.98
CA GLY A 320 16.49 18.11 25.92
C GLY A 320 15.85 17.33 24.77
N ARG A 321 16.55 16.30 24.26
CA ARG A 321 16.03 15.40 23.23
C ARG A 321 14.78 14.67 23.69
N ALA A 322 14.76 14.21 24.94
CA ALA A 322 13.59 13.54 25.53
C ALA A 322 12.36 14.45 25.53
N VAL A 323 12.51 15.71 25.96
CA VAL A 323 11.41 16.66 26.02
C VAL A 323 10.90 16.99 24.61
N LEU A 324 11.80 17.28 23.66
CA LEU A 324 11.41 17.53 22.26
C LEU A 324 10.62 16.37 21.67
N ALA A 325 11.08 15.13 21.90
CA ALA A 325 10.39 13.95 21.39
C ALA A 325 9.02 13.72 22.06
N LEU A 326 8.82 14.20 23.29
CA LEU A 326 7.53 14.14 23.98
C LEU A 326 6.56 15.26 23.53
N THR A 327 7.08 16.46 23.25
CA THR A 327 6.28 17.66 22.96
C THR A 327 6.06 17.93 21.47
N GLY A 328 6.86 17.30 20.58
CA GLY A 328 6.82 17.50 19.13
C GLY A 328 7.75 18.61 18.63
N ASP A 329 7.95 18.67 17.32
CA ASP A 329 8.95 19.53 16.64
C ASP A 329 8.65 21.04 16.71
N ASP A 330 7.43 21.44 17.04
CA ASP A 330 7.01 22.85 17.14
C ASP A 330 7.33 23.50 18.49
N VAL A 331 7.98 22.77 19.40
CA VAL A 331 8.26 23.24 20.76
C VAL A 331 9.76 23.46 20.93
N SER A 332 10.14 24.66 21.34
CA SER A 332 11.50 24.95 21.78
C SER A 332 11.64 24.73 23.28
N VAL A 333 12.71 24.06 23.69
CA VAL A 333 12.99 23.76 25.10
C VAL A 333 14.16 24.62 25.54
N ARG A 334 14.06 25.25 26.71
CA ARG A 334 15.18 25.96 27.36
C ARG A 334 15.37 25.41 28.76
N ILE A 335 16.59 24.92 29.02
CA ILE A 335 17.00 24.41 30.33
C ILE A 335 17.79 25.51 31.02
N PHE A 336 17.35 25.87 32.23
CA PHE A 336 17.99 26.89 33.06
C PHE A 336 18.75 26.24 34.20
N GLU A 337 19.97 26.71 34.46
CA GLU A 337 20.74 26.38 35.65
C GLU A 337 20.92 27.64 36.50
N GLN A 338 20.78 27.49 37.82
CA GLN A 338 20.99 28.58 38.76
C GLN A 338 22.48 28.78 39.02
N GLN A 339 22.94 30.02 38.84
CA GLN A 339 24.33 30.43 39.13
C GLN A 339 24.54 30.64 40.64
N GLU A 340 25.81 30.80 41.04
CA GLU A 340 26.17 31.11 42.44
C GLU A 340 25.54 32.43 42.94
N VAL A 341 25.20 33.35 42.02
CA VAL A 341 24.48 34.59 42.31
C VAL A 341 22.98 34.28 42.50
N PRO A 342 22.40 34.53 43.69
CA PRO A 342 20.98 34.28 43.93
C PRO A 342 20.10 35.10 42.98
N GLY A 343 19.24 34.42 42.22
CA GLY A 343 18.30 35.08 41.31
C GLY A 343 18.74 35.13 39.85
N GLU A 344 19.95 34.70 39.51
CA GLU A 344 20.44 34.63 38.12
C GLU A 344 20.34 33.20 37.58
N LEU A 345 19.67 33.05 36.42
CA LEU A 345 19.51 31.81 35.69
C LEU A 345 20.24 31.92 34.36
N VAL A 346 21.02 30.90 34.01
CA VAL A 346 21.68 30.83 32.69
C VAL A 346 21.02 29.73 31.87
N VAL A 347 20.76 30.02 30.60
CA VAL A 347 20.32 29.00 29.65
C VAL A 347 21.50 28.08 29.34
N VAL A 348 21.46 26.85 29.84
CA VAL A 348 22.55 25.87 29.66
C VAL A 348 22.32 24.95 28.47
N ALA A 349 21.07 24.79 28.03
CA ALA A 349 20.73 24.08 26.80
C ALA A 349 19.46 24.66 26.19
N ALA A 350 19.41 24.72 24.85
CA ALA A 350 18.28 25.25 24.11
C ALA A 350 17.80 24.33 22.94
N PRO A 351 17.52 23.03 23.19
CA PRO A 351 17.08 22.10 22.15
C PRO A 351 15.87 22.62 21.36
N GLY A 352 15.90 22.53 20.03
CA GLY A 352 14.79 22.96 19.16
C GLY A 352 14.69 24.48 19.01
N SER A 353 15.72 25.24 19.38
CA SER A 353 15.83 26.69 19.14
C SER A 353 17.24 27.08 18.70
N ASP A 354 17.41 28.35 18.33
CA ASP A 354 18.70 28.90 17.90
C ASP A 354 19.73 28.84 19.05
N ASP A 355 20.90 28.24 18.81
CA ASP A 355 21.98 28.06 19.81
C ASP A 355 22.48 29.37 20.40
N ARG A 356 22.14 30.50 19.77
CA ARG A 356 22.41 31.87 20.28
C ARG A 356 21.81 32.15 21.66
N ALA A 357 20.82 31.37 22.10
CA ALA A 357 20.25 31.50 23.43
C ALA A 357 21.13 30.85 24.53
N ILE A 358 22.02 29.93 24.19
CA ILE A 358 22.88 29.23 25.16
C ILE A 358 23.89 30.22 25.75
N GLY A 359 24.03 30.24 27.08
CA GLY A 359 24.91 31.17 27.80
C GLY A 359 24.28 32.53 28.09
N THR A 360 23.03 32.78 27.68
CA THR A 360 22.31 34.01 28.07
C THR A 360 21.88 33.94 29.54
N SER A 361 22.25 34.97 30.31
CA SER A 361 21.76 35.17 31.69
C SER A 361 20.41 35.87 31.68
N VAL A 362 19.48 35.37 32.48
CA VAL A 362 18.16 35.97 32.73
C VAL A 362 17.95 36.08 34.24
N ARG A 363 17.48 37.23 34.71
CA ARG A 363 17.16 37.39 36.14
C ARG A 363 15.76 36.88 36.44
N LEU A 364 15.61 36.13 37.53
CA LEU A 364 14.31 35.67 38.05
C LEU A 364 13.32 36.82 38.27
N SER A 365 13.81 38.04 38.53
CA SER A 365 12.99 39.25 38.67
C SER A 365 12.29 39.71 37.39
N GLU A 366 12.81 39.33 36.21
CA GLU A 366 12.25 39.69 34.90
C GLU A 366 11.05 38.83 34.52
N PHE A 367 10.86 37.68 35.19
CA PHE A 367 9.71 36.83 34.99
C PHE A 367 8.52 37.27 35.84
N ASP A 368 7.32 37.08 35.28
CA ASP A 368 6.04 37.21 36.00
C ASP A 368 6.06 36.37 37.30
N ALA A 369 5.37 36.85 38.34
CA ALA A 369 5.39 36.25 39.67
C ALA A 369 5.09 34.74 39.66
N TRP A 370 4.15 34.30 38.84
CA TRP A 370 3.77 32.88 38.74
C TRP A 370 4.83 32.00 38.04
N LYS A 371 5.57 32.52 37.05
CA LYS A 371 6.67 31.79 36.39
C LYS A 371 7.85 31.65 37.35
N ARG A 372 8.14 32.73 38.08
CA ARG A 372 9.21 32.78 39.09
C ARG A 372 8.98 31.75 40.20
N GLU A 373 7.76 31.67 40.73
CA GLU A 373 7.39 30.71 41.76
C GLU A 373 7.57 29.25 41.29
N ARG A 374 7.15 28.94 40.05
CA ARG A 374 7.36 27.60 39.47
C ARG A 374 8.83 27.26 39.26
N LEU A 375 9.62 28.17 38.70
CA LEU A 375 11.05 27.97 38.49
C LEU A 375 11.81 27.80 39.81
N GLN A 376 11.49 28.59 40.83
CA GLN A 376 12.05 28.45 42.18
C GLN A 376 11.68 27.10 42.83
N GLY A 377 10.46 26.61 42.56
CA GLY A 377 10.02 25.26 42.92
C GLY A 377 10.64 24.13 42.07
N ARG A 378 11.57 24.42 41.16
CA ARG A 378 12.14 23.45 40.18
C ARG A 378 11.09 22.80 39.29
N HIS A 379 9.99 23.50 39.02
CA HIS A 379 8.93 23.05 38.12
C HIS A 379 9.06 23.71 36.74
N ALA A 380 8.77 22.94 35.70
CA ALA A 380 8.65 23.45 34.34
C ALA A 380 7.36 24.28 34.16
N TYR A 381 7.38 25.19 33.19
CA TYR A 381 6.20 25.89 32.70
C TYR A 381 6.23 25.96 31.17
N GLN A 382 5.05 26.02 30.56
CA GLN A 382 4.87 26.13 29.11
C GLN A 382 4.37 27.53 28.76
N VAL A 383 4.89 28.09 27.66
CA VAL A 383 4.40 29.35 27.10
C VAL A 383 4.00 29.08 25.66
N THR A 384 2.75 29.36 25.32
CA THR A 384 2.29 29.41 23.93
C THR A 384 2.60 30.81 23.42
N LEU A 385 3.46 30.91 22.40
CA LEU A 385 3.78 32.17 21.73
C LEU A 385 2.72 32.52 20.68
#